data_AF-A0A430L414-F1
#
_entry.id   AF-A0A430L414-F1
#
_cell.length_a   1.000
_cell.length_b   1.000
_cell.length_c   1.000
_cell.angle_alpha   90.00
_cell.angle_beta   90.00
_cell.angle_gamma   90.00
#
_symmetry.space_group_name_H-M   'P 1'
#
loop_
_entity.id
_entity.type
_entity.pdbx_description
1 polymer ?
#
loop_
_entity_poly.entity_id
_entity_poly.type
_entity_poly.pdbx_seq_one_letter_code
_entity_poly.pdbx_strand_id
1 'polypeptide(L)'
;MDQSIIRISKELSDIQKSSDLSLAVACRDIDVRNVKALIMGPHETPYEFGLFEFAIRFHKDYPSKSPTVHCVTTNGGRCRFNPNIYSSGKVCLSILGTWRGERGEEWSSAQGLESILLSIQSLLSSNPYENEPGFEDANDESDKKSQKEYVQKIRHETLRISVIQRLEGYLGLTAHGPPHVGEEASDGDPDDDDIDESSVPFEPFKDLCKRRFLWYYESYLAAVQKGKSETKVGQIFARMPFESPGSNSMDGKFNYTELERRLNIIKTAIDAEPQKWAEEGLASKARESTVAVNLQHQFEQVVEAFKRGDMPHNVFLENDNPFVWVITYFGRPMTNLDGGLFRIKMNFSPRFPEEQPRVKFETKIFHHHIASDGTACYSPNPLKREDVRSHIEAIFSFLEDDEPAYDPRKIVNPEASKMYWGGGADDKKKYNRRLRRSVQQSMEDFPE
;
A
#
# COMPACT_ATOMS: atom_id res chain seq x y z
N MET A 1 -26.99 13.79 19.90
CA MET A 1 -25.79 13.24 19.24
C MET A 1 -25.02 14.44 18.67
N ASP A 2 -23.73 14.56 18.99
CA ASP A 2 -22.89 15.70 18.60
C ASP A 2 -22.79 15.77 17.06
N GLN A 3 -23.25 16.88 16.45
CA GLN A 3 -23.26 17.06 14.99
C GLN A 3 -21.86 16.94 14.38
N SER A 4 -20.83 17.35 15.13
CA SER A 4 -19.42 17.23 14.75
C SER A 4 -19.03 15.76 14.58
N ILE A 5 -19.43 14.90 15.53
CA ILE A 5 -19.15 13.46 15.49
C ILE A 5 -19.85 12.80 14.30
N ILE A 6 -21.13 13.12 14.06
CA ILE A 6 -21.89 12.57 12.91
C ILE A 6 -21.17 12.90 11.60
N ARG A 7 -20.68 14.14 11.46
CA ARG A 7 -19.95 14.58 10.28
C ARG A 7 -18.63 13.82 10.12
N ILE A 8 -17.84 13.69 11.18
CA ILE A 8 -16.56 12.96 11.16
C ILE A 8 -16.77 11.49 10.78
N SER A 9 -17.73 10.81 11.42
CA SER A 9 -18.04 9.40 11.12
C SER A 9 -18.49 9.20 9.67
N LYS A 10 -19.26 10.14 9.11
CA LYS A 10 -19.65 10.11 7.70
C LYS A 10 -18.44 10.25 6.78
N GLU A 11 -17.59 11.26 7.00
CA GLU A 11 -16.41 11.49 6.18
C GLU A 11 -15.42 10.32 6.23
N LEU A 12 -15.23 9.71 7.41
CA LEU A 12 -14.44 8.48 7.55
C LEU A 12 -15.03 7.34 6.74
N SER A 13 -16.34 7.11 6.85
CA SER A 13 -17.02 6.04 6.12
C SER A 13 -16.94 6.25 4.61
N ASP A 14 -17.08 7.49 4.13
CA ASP A 14 -17.04 7.81 2.70
C ASP A 14 -15.64 7.50 2.13
N ILE A 15 -14.55 7.84 2.85
CA ILE A 15 -13.18 7.50 2.44
C ILE A 15 -12.93 5.99 2.51
N GLN A 16 -13.39 5.31 3.56
CA GLN A 16 -13.21 3.85 3.70
C GLN A 16 -13.94 3.03 2.63
N LYS A 17 -15.05 3.56 2.10
CA LYS A 17 -15.81 3.00 0.97
C LYS A 17 -15.21 3.35 -0.39
N SER A 18 -14.34 4.36 -0.45
CA SER A 18 -13.66 4.74 -1.68
C SER A 18 -12.75 3.62 -2.17
N SER A 19 -12.63 3.50 -3.50
CA SER A 19 -11.68 2.61 -4.15
C SER A 19 -10.30 3.26 -4.34
N ASP A 20 -10.09 4.47 -3.82
CA ASP A 20 -8.79 5.13 -3.89
C ASP A 20 -7.73 4.38 -3.09
N LEU A 21 -6.76 3.80 -3.80
CA LEU A 21 -5.67 3.04 -3.21
C LEU A 21 -4.66 3.92 -2.47
N SER A 22 -4.71 5.23 -2.69
CA SER A 22 -3.71 6.18 -2.22
C SER A 22 -4.01 6.78 -0.85
N LEU A 23 -5.26 6.71 -0.39
CA LEU A 23 -5.70 7.27 0.88
C LEU A 23 -6.30 6.17 1.75
N ALA A 24 -5.93 6.13 3.03
CA ALA A 24 -6.58 5.28 4.02
C ALA A 24 -6.76 6.03 5.33
N VAL A 25 -7.87 5.80 6.03
CA VAL A 25 -8.20 6.43 7.30
C VAL A 25 -8.72 5.41 8.30
N ALA A 26 -8.38 5.62 9.57
CA ALA A 26 -8.85 4.80 10.67
C ALA A 26 -8.85 5.59 11.98
N CYS A 27 -9.80 5.28 12.85
CA CYS A 27 -9.85 5.75 14.23
C CYS A 27 -10.25 4.59 15.14
N ARG A 28 -10.07 4.76 16.44
CA ARG A 28 -10.67 3.86 17.42
C ARG A 28 -12.13 4.26 17.64
N ASP A 29 -13.00 3.30 17.91
CA ASP A 29 -14.41 3.57 18.18
C ASP A 29 -14.61 4.45 19.43
N ILE A 30 -13.72 4.30 20.41
CA ILE A 30 -13.72 5.11 21.64
C ILE A 30 -13.27 6.56 21.41
N ASP A 31 -12.61 6.87 20.28
CA ASP A 31 -12.04 8.19 19.99
C ASP A 31 -12.07 8.53 18.49
N VAL A 32 -13.29 8.75 17.97
CA VAL A 32 -13.53 9.17 16.59
C VAL A 32 -12.96 10.54 16.24
N ARG A 33 -12.54 11.35 17.23
CA ARG A 33 -11.94 12.68 17.01
C ARG A 33 -10.45 12.62 16.74
N ASN A 34 -9.80 11.48 17.01
CA ASN A 34 -8.39 11.26 16.71
C ASN A 34 -8.28 10.21 15.61
N VAL A 35 -7.97 10.69 14.40
CA VAL A 35 -7.92 9.90 13.18
C VAL A 35 -6.45 9.72 12.78
N LYS A 36 -6.07 8.49 12.44
CA LYS A 36 -4.87 8.21 11.67
C LYS A 36 -5.22 8.19 10.20
N ALA A 37 -4.37 8.77 9.37
CA ALA A 37 -4.46 8.72 7.92
C ALA A 37 -3.15 8.23 7.32
N LEU A 38 -3.22 7.47 6.24
CA LEU A 38 -2.09 7.06 5.41
C LEU A 38 -2.27 7.64 4.03
N ILE A 39 -1.25 8.33 3.54
CA ILE A 39 -1.18 8.88 2.18
C ILE A 39 -0.03 8.19 1.46
N MET A 40 -0.33 7.59 0.32
CA MET A 40 0.64 7.03 -0.59
C MET A 40 1.21 8.13 -1.48
N GLY A 41 2.54 8.16 -1.62
CA GLY A 41 3.21 9.10 -2.51
C GLY A 41 2.87 8.85 -3.99
N PRO A 42 2.56 9.90 -4.78
CA PRO A 42 2.15 9.75 -6.17
C PRO A 42 3.24 9.15 -7.06
N HIS A 43 2.84 8.40 -8.09
CA HIS A 43 3.71 7.88 -9.15
C HIS A 43 4.47 9.03 -9.84
N GLU A 44 5.71 8.76 -10.30
CA GLU A 44 6.59 9.75 -10.97
C GLU A 44 7.04 10.93 -10.10
N THR A 45 6.99 10.77 -8.77
CA THR A 45 7.50 11.75 -7.80
C THR A 45 8.62 11.12 -6.97
N PRO A 46 9.49 11.90 -6.30
CA PRO A 46 10.44 11.33 -5.35
C PRO A 46 9.77 10.67 -4.12
N TYR A 47 8.44 10.74 -4.01
CA TYR A 47 7.65 10.10 -2.97
C TYR A 47 7.02 8.78 -3.42
N GLU A 48 7.17 8.41 -4.69
CA GLU A 48 6.48 7.30 -5.36
C GLU A 48 6.34 6.06 -4.48
N PHE A 49 5.08 5.69 -4.23
CA PHE A 49 4.63 4.55 -3.42
C PHE A 49 5.08 4.55 -1.94
N GLY A 50 5.72 5.62 -1.47
CA GLY A 50 6.02 5.84 -0.06
C GLY A 50 4.76 5.95 0.79
N LEU A 51 4.82 5.50 2.05
CA LEU A 51 3.67 5.37 2.94
C LEU A 51 3.76 6.37 4.12
N PHE A 52 3.11 7.52 3.96
CA PHE A 52 3.19 8.66 4.88
C PHE A 52 1.98 8.68 5.83
N GLU A 53 2.22 8.55 7.14
CA GLU A 53 1.15 8.57 8.15
C GLU A 53 1.01 9.95 8.77
N PHE A 54 -0.24 10.34 9.00
CA PHE A 54 -0.64 11.59 9.59
C PHE A 54 -1.60 11.34 10.76
N ALA A 55 -1.41 12.07 11.84
CA ALA A 55 -2.35 12.16 12.95
C ALA A 55 -3.21 13.41 12.77
N ILE A 56 -4.53 13.23 12.81
CA ILE A 56 -5.52 14.28 12.58
C ILE A 56 -6.41 14.34 13.81
N ARG A 57 -6.53 15.53 14.40
CA ARG A 57 -7.35 15.76 15.59
C ARG A 57 -8.45 16.77 15.29
N PHE A 58 -9.70 16.31 15.42
CA PHE A 58 -10.91 17.11 15.25
C PHE A 58 -11.36 17.74 16.57
N HIS A 59 -11.36 19.06 16.62
CA HIS A 59 -11.79 19.82 17.80
C HIS A 59 -13.32 19.95 17.88
N LYS A 60 -13.82 20.39 19.04
CA LYS A 60 -15.27 20.51 19.31
C LYS A 60 -15.99 21.47 18.36
N ASP A 61 -15.26 22.40 17.77
CA ASP A 61 -15.72 23.40 16.82
C ASP A 61 -15.62 22.96 15.34
N TYR A 62 -15.28 21.69 15.07
CA TYR A 62 -15.38 21.14 13.70
C TYR A 62 -16.85 21.00 13.27
N PRO A 63 -17.25 21.45 12.05
CA PRO A 63 -16.41 21.90 10.93
C PRO A 63 -16.23 23.43 10.82
N SER A 64 -16.62 24.21 11.82
CA SER A 64 -16.41 25.67 11.81
C SER A 64 -14.92 26.05 11.85
N LYS A 65 -14.08 25.25 12.52
CA LYS A 65 -12.61 25.34 12.43
C LYS A 65 -12.01 24.07 11.85
N SER A 66 -10.85 24.23 11.21
CA SER A 66 -10.06 23.12 10.67
C SER A 66 -9.56 22.20 11.81
N PRO A 67 -9.37 20.90 11.54
CA PRO A 67 -8.66 20.03 12.46
C PRO A 67 -7.16 20.34 12.46
N THR A 68 -6.45 19.93 13.52
CA THR A 68 -4.97 19.94 13.50
C THR A 68 -4.44 18.68 12.84
N VAL A 69 -3.44 18.82 11.97
CA VAL A 69 -2.79 17.72 11.26
C VAL A 69 -1.30 17.68 11.59
N HIS A 70 -0.78 16.48 11.82
CA HIS A 70 0.62 16.23 12.11
C HIS A 70 1.16 15.04 11.32
N CYS A 71 2.24 15.21 10.57
CA CYS A 71 2.96 14.11 9.93
C CYS A 71 3.71 13.29 11.00
N VAL A 72 3.44 11.99 11.05
CA VAL A 72 4.09 11.03 11.96
C VAL A 72 5.36 10.46 11.33
N THR A 73 5.37 10.30 10.01
CA THR A 73 6.53 9.80 9.26
C THR A 73 7.62 10.88 9.18
N THR A 74 8.41 11.08 10.23
CA THR A 74 9.45 12.13 10.31
C THR A 74 10.82 11.63 10.79
N ASN A 75 10.99 10.31 10.97
CA ASN A 75 12.21 9.72 11.54
C ASN A 75 12.57 10.35 12.91
N GLY A 76 11.56 10.54 13.77
CA GLY A 76 11.72 11.11 15.11
C GLY A 76 12.19 12.56 15.09
N GLY A 77 11.61 13.40 14.22
CA GLY A 77 11.97 14.83 14.17
C GLY A 77 13.10 15.21 13.21
N ARG A 78 13.65 14.24 12.45
CA ARG A 78 14.92 14.40 11.71
C ARG A 78 14.78 14.49 10.19
N CYS A 79 13.64 14.10 9.63
CA CYS A 79 13.41 14.12 8.19
C CYS A 79 12.35 15.15 7.83
N ARG A 80 12.75 16.18 7.07
CA ARG A 80 11.87 17.19 6.48
C ARG A 80 11.41 16.75 5.08
N PHE A 81 10.38 15.93 4.97
CA PHE A 81 9.99 15.35 3.67
C PHE A 81 9.64 16.36 2.59
N ASN A 82 9.14 17.53 2.96
CA ASN A 82 8.70 18.55 2.00
C ASN A 82 8.89 19.95 2.61
N PRO A 83 9.05 21.02 1.81
CA PRO A 83 9.07 22.36 2.37
C PRO A 83 7.88 22.68 3.27
N ASN A 84 6.71 22.12 2.95
CA ASN A 84 5.46 22.25 3.71
C ASN A 84 5.22 21.12 4.73
N ILE A 85 6.10 20.13 4.84
CA ILE A 85 6.03 19.04 5.83
C ILE A 85 7.34 19.03 6.63
N TYR A 86 7.29 19.70 7.78
CA TYR A 86 8.46 20.02 8.58
C TYR A 86 9.00 18.77 9.26
N SER A 87 10.29 18.79 9.64
CA SER A 87 10.87 17.67 10.38
C SER A 87 10.17 17.41 11.71
N SER A 88 9.60 18.46 12.33
CA SER A 88 8.78 18.34 13.53
C SER A 88 7.45 17.62 13.31
N GLY A 89 7.00 17.44 12.06
CA GLY A 89 5.69 16.91 11.70
C GLY A 89 4.64 17.97 11.42
N LYS A 90 4.94 19.26 11.60
CA LYS A 90 4.02 20.35 11.23
C LYS A 90 3.75 20.33 9.71
N VAL A 91 2.47 20.38 9.34
CA VAL A 91 2.00 20.52 7.95
C VAL A 91 1.53 21.94 7.70
N CYS A 92 2.06 22.58 6.66
CA CYS A 92 1.76 23.95 6.26
C CYS A 92 0.84 23.98 5.03
N LEU A 93 -0.45 24.25 5.25
CA LEU A 93 -1.47 24.39 4.22
C LEU A 93 -2.41 25.55 4.57
N SER A 94 -2.87 26.29 3.55
CA SER A 94 -3.82 27.39 3.71
C SER A 94 -5.15 26.91 4.30
N ILE A 95 -5.66 25.78 3.82
CA ILE A 95 -6.89 25.14 4.34
C ILE A 95 -6.76 24.67 5.80
N LEU A 96 -5.54 24.59 6.35
CA LEU A 96 -5.30 24.27 7.76
C LEU A 96 -5.02 25.53 8.60
N GLY A 97 -4.97 26.72 7.99
CA GLY A 97 -4.59 27.97 8.65
C GLY A 97 -3.11 28.01 9.07
N THR A 98 -2.29 27.11 8.54
CA THR A 98 -0.86 26.99 8.85
C THR A 98 0.05 27.57 7.77
N TRP A 99 -0.55 28.09 6.69
CA TRP A 99 0.11 28.76 5.59
C TRP A 99 -0.76 29.91 5.07
N ARG A 100 -0.14 30.85 4.36
CA ARG A 100 -0.85 31.92 3.65
C ARG A 100 -1.68 31.33 2.52
N GLY A 101 -2.92 31.78 2.37
CA GLY A 101 -3.79 31.45 1.24
C GLY A 101 -4.42 32.70 0.66
N GLU A 102 -4.81 32.63 -0.61
CA GLU A 102 -5.67 33.65 -1.21
C GLU A 102 -7.11 33.52 -0.74
N ARG A 103 -7.92 34.54 -1.04
CA ARG A 103 -9.34 34.55 -0.65
C ARG A 103 -10.06 33.35 -1.30
N GLY A 104 -10.50 32.41 -0.47
CA GLY A 104 -11.17 31.19 -0.91
C GLY A 104 -10.31 29.92 -0.83
N GLU A 105 -9.00 30.06 -0.56
CA GLU A 105 -8.08 28.93 -0.35
C GLU A 105 -7.92 28.55 1.13
N GLU A 106 -8.50 29.35 2.04
CA GLU A 106 -8.51 29.10 3.47
C GLU A 106 -9.62 28.12 3.88
N TRP A 107 -9.56 27.64 5.12
CA TRP A 107 -10.58 26.73 5.66
C TRP A 107 -12.00 27.29 5.52
N SER A 108 -12.92 26.44 5.07
CA SER A 108 -14.35 26.66 5.19
C SER A 108 -15.04 25.37 5.57
N SER A 109 -16.20 25.44 6.21
CA SER A 109 -16.98 24.26 6.60
C SER A 109 -17.51 23.41 5.44
N ALA A 110 -17.29 23.85 4.20
CA ALA A 110 -17.53 23.06 3.00
C ALA A 110 -16.43 22.01 2.75
N GLN A 111 -15.22 22.26 3.26
CA GLN A 111 -14.09 21.34 3.21
C GLN A 111 -14.26 20.22 4.26
N GLY A 112 -13.50 19.14 4.11
CA GLY A 112 -13.54 18.00 5.02
C GLY A 112 -12.25 17.19 5.00
N LEU A 113 -12.27 16.03 5.61
CA LEU A 113 -11.12 15.13 5.72
C LEU A 113 -10.54 14.78 4.35
N GLU A 114 -11.37 14.42 3.37
CA GLU A 114 -10.92 14.06 2.03
C GLU A 114 -10.14 15.20 1.36
N SER A 115 -10.66 16.43 1.40
CA SER A 115 -9.97 17.58 0.79
C SER A 115 -8.65 17.91 1.50
N ILE A 116 -8.59 17.74 2.83
CA ILE A 116 -7.32 17.84 3.58
C ILE A 116 -6.30 16.82 3.06
N LEU A 117 -6.69 15.55 2.93
CA LEU A 117 -5.79 14.49 2.48
C LEU A 117 -5.32 14.71 1.03
N LEU A 118 -6.22 15.13 0.14
CA LEU A 118 -5.87 15.47 -1.24
C LEU A 118 -4.91 16.67 -1.31
N SER A 119 -5.12 17.72 -0.51
CA SER A 119 -4.20 18.86 -0.44
C SER A 119 -2.83 18.49 0.13
N ILE A 120 -2.75 17.53 1.06
CA ILE A 120 -1.46 17.03 1.53
C ILE A 120 -0.78 16.20 0.43
N GLN A 121 -1.51 15.34 -0.26
CA GLN A 121 -0.96 14.53 -1.34
C GLN A 121 -0.44 15.39 -2.49
N SER A 122 -1.10 16.51 -2.82
CA SER A 122 -0.62 17.43 -3.87
C SER A 122 0.70 18.11 -3.54
N LEU A 123 1.08 18.20 -2.26
CA LEU A 123 2.42 18.68 -1.87
C LEU A 123 3.52 17.70 -2.28
N LEU A 124 3.19 16.41 -2.45
CA LEU A 124 4.12 15.35 -2.83
C LEU A 124 4.40 15.39 -4.34
N SER A 125 4.77 16.55 -4.87
CA SER A 125 4.98 16.84 -6.29
C SER A 125 6.27 16.22 -6.84
N SER A 126 6.40 16.20 -8.18
CA SER A 126 7.59 15.71 -8.87
C SER A 126 8.83 16.59 -8.61
N ASN A 127 8.63 17.90 -8.38
CA ASN A 127 9.67 18.84 -8.00
C ASN A 127 9.34 19.54 -6.66
N PRO A 128 9.57 18.88 -5.51
CA PRO A 128 9.20 19.46 -4.22
C PRO A 128 10.10 20.62 -3.77
N TYR A 129 11.10 21.01 -4.57
CA TYR A 129 11.91 22.21 -4.33
C TYR A 129 11.09 23.49 -4.56
N GLU A 130 10.20 23.48 -5.55
CA GLU A 130 9.32 24.61 -5.91
C GLU A 130 8.27 24.92 -4.84
N ASN A 131 8.05 23.99 -3.91
CA ASN A 131 7.14 24.18 -2.79
C ASN A 131 7.67 25.16 -1.72
N GLU A 132 8.96 25.51 -1.75
CA GLU A 132 9.53 26.49 -0.82
C GLU A 132 9.21 27.93 -1.28
N PRO A 133 8.70 28.81 -0.39
CA PRO A 133 8.54 30.23 -0.67
C PRO A 133 9.75 30.89 -1.31
N GLY A 134 9.51 31.56 -2.44
CA GLY A 134 10.55 32.26 -3.20
C GLY A 134 11.31 31.37 -4.19
N PHE A 135 10.95 30.09 -4.30
CA PHE A 135 11.53 29.14 -5.24
C PHE A 135 10.51 28.58 -6.25
N GLU A 136 9.30 29.15 -6.31
CA GLU A 136 8.20 28.68 -7.17
C GLU A 136 8.58 28.72 -8.67
N ASP A 137 9.29 29.77 -9.09
CA ASP A 137 9.75 29.98 -10.48
C ASP A 137 11.28 29.77 -10.64
N ALA A 138 11.91 29.05 -9.70
CA ALA A 138 13.35 28.85 -9.66
C ALA A 138 13.84 28.07 -10.89
N ASN A 139 14.68 28.70 -11.73
CA ASN A 139 15.09 28.13 -13.02
C ASN A 139 16.55 28.45 -13.40
N ASP A 140 17.33 29.07 -12.51
CA ASP A 140 18.75 29.28 -12.78
C ASP A 140 19.50 27.93 -12.78
N GLU A 141 20.70 27.89 -13.36
CA GLU A 141 21.49 26.64 -13.41
C GLU A 141 21.82 26.09 -12.01
N SER A 142 21.97 26.97 -11.01
CA SER A 142 22.11 26.58 -9.60
C SER A 142 20.83 25.97 -9.02
N ASP A 143 19.65 26.43 -9.47
CA ASP A 143 18.37 25.89 -9.02
C ASP A 143 18.15 24.51 -9.62
N LYS A 144 18.39 24.32 -10.92
CA LYS A 144 18.27 23.00 -11.56
C LYS A 144 19.13 21.94 -10.88
N LYS A 145 20.34 22.33 -10.47
CA LYS A 145 21.21 21.46 -9.67
C LYS A 145 20.58 21.15 -8.30
N SER A 146 20.10 22.17 -7.60
CA SER A 146 19.49 22.02 -6.27
C SER A 146 18.20 21.20 -6.31
N GLN A 147 17.32 21.41 -7.29
CA GLN A 147 16.12 20.62 -7.56
C GLN A 147 16.47 19.15 -7.73
N LYS A 148 17.46 18.83 -8.57
CA LYS A 148 17.92 17.46 -8.78
C LYS A 148 18.45 16.83 -7.48
N GLU A 149 19.30 17.53 -6.76
CA GLU A 149 19.86 17.05 -5.49
C GLU A 149 18.78 16.87 -4.41
N TYR A 150 17.77 17.75 -4.39
CA TYR A 150 16.61 17.66 -3.50
C TYR A 150 15.78 16.42 -3.79
N VAL A 151 15.41 16.21 -5.06
CA VAL A 151 14.69 15.01 -5.53
C VAL A 151 15.44 13.74 -5.16
N GLN A 152 16.77 13.72 -5.31
CA GLN A 152 17.60 12.56 -4.98
C GLN A 152 17.53 12.19 -3.49
N LYS A 153 17.64 13.17 -2.58
CA LYS A 153 17.56 12.89 -1.13
C LYS A 153 16.15 12.54 -0.68
N ILE A 154 15.12 13.20 -1.22
CA ILE A 154 13.72 12.83 -0.92
C ILE A 154 13.45 11.38 -1.34
N ARG A 155 13.82 10.97 -2.55
CA ARG A 155 13.66 9.58 -3.01
C ARG A 155 14.35 8.57 -2.08
N HIS A 156 15.57 8.88 -1.64
CA HIS A 156 16.29 8.02 -0.71
C HIS A 156 15.55 7.89 0.63
N GLU A 157 15.11 9.01 1.20
CA GLU A 157 14.46 9.06 2.50
C GLU A 157 13.04 8.52 2.48
N THR A 158 12.32 8.66 1.36
CA THR A 158 11.04 7.97 1.09
C THR A 158 11.23 6.47 1.26
N LEU A 159 12.14 5.86 0.49
CA LEU A 159 12.41 4.42 0.59
C LEU A 159 12.85 4.03 2.00
N ARG A 160 13.81 4.76 2.57
CA ARG A 160 14.43 4.42 3.85
C ARG A 160 13.45 4.47 5.01
N ILE A 161 12.62 5.51 5.10
CA ILE A 161 11.80 5.79 6.28
C ILE A 161 10.35 5.36 6.05
N SER A 162 9.71 5.84 4.98
CA SER A 162 8.27 5.65 4.80
C SER A 162 7.92 4.22 4.38
N VAL A 163 8.87 3.51 3.75
CA VAL A 163 8.72 2.10 3.37
C VAL A 163 9.51 1.18 4.31
N ILE A 164 10.84 1.25 4.29
CA ILE A 164 11.70 0.24 4.93
C ILE A 164 11.59 0.26 6.45
N GLN A 165 11.88 1.40 7.11
CA GLN A 165 11.83 1.47 8.59
C GLN A 165 10.43 1.17 9.14
N ARG A 166 9.38 1.61 8.43
CA ARG A 166 7.99 1.31 8.80
C ARG A 166 7.75 -0.20 8.81
N LEU A 167 8.08 -0.89 7.73
CA LEU A 167 7.84 -2.33 7.60
C LEU A 167 8.77 -3.14 8.51
N GLU A 168 10.01 -2.70 8.73
CA GLU A 168 10.88 -3.28 9.76
C GLU A 168 10.24 -3.20 11.14
N GLY A 169 9.66 -2.04 11.51
CA GLY A 169 8.93 -1.91 12.76
C GLY A 169 7.76 -2.88 12.88
N TYR A 170 6.92 -2.98 11.84
CA TYR A 170 5.77 -3.90 11.83
C TYR A 170 6.14 -5.38 11.88
N LEU A 171 7.28 -5.75 11.27
CA LEU A 171 7.77 -7.12 11.20
C LEU A 171 8.75 -7.46 12.32
N GLY A 172 9.03 -6.50 13.22
CA GLY A 172 10.03 -6.67 14.27
C GLY A 172 11.43 -6.96 13.72
N LEU A 173 11.80 -6.43 12.56
CA LEU A 173 13.11 -6.62 11.95
C LEU A 173 14.09 -5.53 12.39
N THR A 174 15.36 -5.86 12.55
CA THR A 174 16.41 -4.84 12.72
C THR A 174 17.16 -4.62 11.42
N ALA A 175 17.84 -3.48 11.32
CA ALA A 175 18.73 -3.18 10.20
C ALA A 175 19.83 -4.24 10.00
N HIS A 176 20.13 -5.11 10.97
CA HIS A 176 21.14 -6.17 10.83
C HIS A 176 20.55 -7.57 10.56
N GLY A 177 19.23 -7.70 10.45
CA GLY A 177 18.53 -9.00 10.37
C GLY A 177 17.48 -9.15 11.48
N PRO A 178 16.88 -10.34 11.64
CA PRO A 178 15.92 -10.55 12.73
C PRO A 178 16.61 -10.28 14.10
N PRO A 179 15.96 -9.54 15.02
CA PRO A 179 16.48 -9.37 16.37
C PRO A 179 16.58 -10.71 17.10
N HIS A 180 17.45 -10.75 18.12
CA HIS A 180 17.39 -11.79 19.14
C HIS A 180 15.96 -11.90 19.69
N VAL A 181 15.50 -13.14 19.85
CA VAL A 181 14.23 -13.52 20.51
C VAL A 181 14.07 -12.71 21.79
N GLY A 182 13.26 -11.66 21.71
CA GLY A 182 12.84 -10.83 22.82
C GLY A 182 11.33 -10.81 22.75
N GLU A 183 10.73 -11.68 23.57
CA GLU A 183 9.31 -11.82 23.86
C GLU A 183 8.41 -11.58 22.64
N GLU A 184 8.09 -12.69 21.95
CA GLU A 184 6.79 -12.78 21.30
C GLU A 184 5.77 -12.26 22.31
N ALA A 185 5.17 -11.10 22.03
CA ALA A 185 3.88 -10.82 22.62
C ALA A 185 3.06 -12.06 22.30
N SER A 186 2.73 -12.83 23.34
CA SER A 186 1.70 -13.84 23.29
C SER A 186 0.50 -13.15 22.65
N ASP A 187 0.31 -13.34 21.35
CA ASP A 187 -0.97 -13.13 20.68
C ASP A 187 -1.87 -14.18 21.33
N GLY A 188 -2.34 -13.83 22.53
CA GLY A 188 -3.25 -14.63 23.32
C GLY A 188 -4.48 -14.92 22.48
N ASP A 189 -5.08 -16.08 22.75
CA ASP A 189 -6.42 -16.37 22.28
C ASP A 189 -7.30 -15.12 22.47
N PRO A 190 -8.08 -14.69 21.47
CA PRO A 190 -8.99 -13.56 21.63
C PRO A 190 -10.12 -13.82 22.65
N ASP A 191 -10.12 -14.99 23.31
CA ASP A 191 -11.04 -15.38 24.38
C ASP A 191 -10.61 -14.87 25.78
N ASP A 192 -9.59 -14.01 25.90
CA ASP A 192 -9.21 -13.37 27.18
C ASP A 192 -9.89 -11.98 27.31
N ASP A 193 -11.06 -11.96 27.93
CA ASP A 193 -11.97 -10.80 28.11
C ASP A 193 -11.38 -9.61 28.91
N ASP A 194 -10.11 -9.64 29.32
CA ASP A 194 -9.48 -8.68 30.25
C ASP A 194 -8.34 -7.83 29.63
N ILE A 195 -8.18 -7.79 28.30
CA ILE A 195 -7.20 -6.90 27.66
C ILE A 195 -7.75 -5.47 27.58
N ASP A 196 -7.13 -4.53 28.30
CA ASP A 196 -7.39 -3.09 28.14
C ASP A 196 -7.03 -2.65 26.71
N GLU A 197 -8.03 -2.50 25.84
CA GLU A 197 -7.89 -2.02 24.45
C GLU A 197 -7.09 -0.70 24.35
N SER A 198 -7.06 0.11 25.41
CA SER A 198 -6.29 1.35 25.45
C SER A 198 -4.76 1.10 25.43
N SER A 199 -4.32 -0.07 25.90
CA SER A 199 -2.91 -0.46 26.01
C SER A 199 -2.33 -1.10 24.74
N VAL A 200 -3.19 -1.63 23.86
CA VAL A 200 -2.77 -2.25 22.59
C VAL A 200 -2.33 -1.18 21.57
N PRO A 201 -1.16 -1.29 20.93
CA PRO A 201 -0.75 -0.36 19.88
C PRO A 201 -1.75 -0.28 18.72
N PHE A 202 -2.21 0.93 18.37
CA PHE A 202 -3.13 1.12 17.24
C PHE A 202 -2.38 1.26 15.91
N GLU A 203 -2.24 0.14 15.20
CA GLU A 203 -1.57 0.02 13.91
C GLU A 203 -2.53 -0.35 12.76
N PRO A 204 -3.55 0.49 12.46
CA PRO A 204 -4.63 0.14 11.54
C PRO A 204 -4.18 -0.09 10.09
N PHE A 205 -2.96 0.33 9.76
CA PHE A 205 -2.40 0.23 8.42
C PHE A 205 -1.35 -0.88 8.28
N LYS A 206 -1.11 -1.69 9.31
CA LYS A 206 -0.06 -2.72 9.31
C LYS A 206 -0.16 -3.66 8.12
N ASP A 207 -1.29 -4.33 7.96
CA ASP A 207 -1.52 -5.24 6.84
C ASP A 207 -1.59 -4.51 5.49
N LEU A 208 -2.22 -3.34 5.45
CA LEU A 208 -2.29 -2.51 4.25
C LEU A 208 -0.87 -2.19 3.72
N CYS A 209 0.05 -1.78 4.59
CA CYS A 209 1.42 -1.50 4.23
C CYS A 209 2.14 -2.75 3.71
N LYS A 210 1.96 -3.93 4.34
CA LYS A 210 2.53 -5.20 3.87
C LYS A 210 2.05 -5.56 2.46
N ARG A 211 0.75 -5.42 2.18
CA ARG A 211 0.19 -5.70 0.85
C ARG A 211 0.68 -4.73 -0.22
N ARG A 212 0.66 -3.43 0.08
CA ARG A 212 1.18 -2.40 -0.84
C ARG A 212 2.68 -2.57 -1.09
N PHE A 213 3.43 -3.04 -0.09
CA PHE A 213 4.84 -3.36 -0.29
C PHE A 213 5.06 -4.45 -1.34
N LEU A 214 4.30 -5.56 -1.25
CA LEU A 214 4.40 -6.63 -2.24
C LEU A 214 4.04 -6.14 -3.65
N TRP A 215 3.03 -5.28 -3.76
CA TRP A 215 2.59 -4.71 -5.04
C TRP A 215 3.65 -3.84 -5.71
N TYR A 216 4.34 -2.99 -4.94
CA TYR A 216 5.27 -2.00 -5.49
C TYR A 216 6.74 -2.40 -5.34
N TYR A 217 7.01 -3.66 -4.97
CA TYR A 217 8.37 -4.16 -4.72
C TYR A 217 9.33 -3.88 -5.90
N GLU A 218 8.89 -4.17 -7.13
CA GLU A 218 9.68 -3.91 -8.34
C GLU A 218 9.92 -2.41 -8.57
N SER A 219 8.94 -1.56 -8.27
CA SER A 219 9.09 -0.10 -8.36
C SER A 219 10.12 0.43 -7.34
N TYR A 220 10.15 -0.13 -6.13
CA TYR A 220 11.18 0.20 -5.14
C TYR A 220 12.58 -0.22 -5.61
N LEU A 221 12.73 -1.41 -6.19
CA LEU A 221 14.00 -1.86 -6.76
C LEU A 221 14.44 -0.98 -7.93
N ALA A 222 13.53 -0.56 -8.80
CA ALA A 222 13.82 0.38 -9.88
C ALA A 222 14.30 1.74 -9.34
N ALA A 223 13.65 2.26 -8.31
CA ALA A 223 14.07 3.50 -7.63
C ALA A 223 15.46 3.36 -6.99
N VAL A 224 15.78 2.19 -6.42
CA VAL A 224 17.11 1.86 -5.91
C VAL A 224 18.16 1.85 -7.02
N GLN A 225 17.91 1.20 -8.16
CA GLN A 225 18.87 1.18 -9.27
C GLN A 225 19.12 2.57 -9.83
N LYS A 226 18.05 3.38 -9.99
CA LYS A 226 18.17 4.79 -10.37
C LYS A 226 18.98 5.60 -9.34
N GLY A 227 18.77 5.33 -8.06
CA GLY A 227 19.56 5.91 -6.97
C GLY A 227 21.05 5.58 -7.04
N LYS A 228 21.39 4.31 -7.31
CA LYS A 228 22.78 3.85 -7.47
C LYS A 228 23.48 4.45 -8.68
N SER A 229 22.77 4.67 -9.79
CA SER A 229 23.37 5.28 -10.99
C SER A 229 23.61 6.79 -10.82
N GLU A 230 22.86 7.44 -9.93
CA GLU A 230 22.90 8.90 -9.74
C GLU A 230 23.75 9.35 -8.54
N THR A 231 24.09 8.47 -7.60
CA THR A 231 24.75 8.83 -6.33
C THR A 231 25.82 7.82 -5.92
N LYS A 232 26.76 8.22 -5.06
CA LYS A 232 27.79 7.33 -4.49
C LYS A 232 27.44 6.89 -3.07
N VAL A 233 27.83 5.67 -2.70
CA VAL A 233 27.70 5.19 -1.32
C VAL A 233 28.47 6.11 -0.37
N GLY A 234 27.81 6.56 0.70
CA GLY A 234 28.39 7.46 1.69
C GLY A 234 28.42 8.93 1.28
N GLN A 235 28.00 9.28 0.06
CA GLN A 235 27.85 10.68 -0.37
C GLN A 235 26.83 11.38 0.54
N ILE A 236 27.24 12.51 1.12
CA ILE A 236 26.42 13.32 2.01
C ILE A 236 25.34 14.04 1.18
N PHE A 237 24.13 14.17 1.74
CA PHE A 237 23.06 14.95 1.11
C PHE A 237 23.50 16.40 0.92
N ALA A 238 23.26 16.94 -0.27
CA ALA A 238 23.46 18.36 -0.50
C ALA A 238 22.45 19.16 0.33
N ARG A 239 22.95 20.23 0.94
CA ARG A 239 22.13 21.18 1.68
C ARG A 239 21.50 22.17 0.71
N MET A 240 20.19 22.33 0.80
CA MET A 240 19.47 23.29 -0.03
C MET A 240 19.65 24.71 0.49
N PRO A 241 19.49 25.74 -0.37
CA PRO A 241 19.60 27.15 0.05
C PRO A 241 18.66 27.53 1.21
N PHE A 242 17.51 26.87 1.30
CA PHE A 242 16.49 27.10 2.33
C PHE A 242 16.65 26.22 3.60
N GLU A 243 17.66 25.37 3.66
CA GLU A 243 17.92 24.54 4.85
C GLU A 243 18.90 25.21 5.81
N SER A 244 18.47 25.42 7.05
CA SER A 244 19.31 26.01 8.10
C SER A 244 19.96 24.92 8.97
N PRO A 245 21.25 25.04 9.33
CA PRO A 245 21.89 24.09 10.24
C PRO A 245 21.19 24.06 11.60
N GLY A 246 20.84 22.87 12.10
CA GLY A 246 20.24 22.69 13.43
C GLY A 246 18.75 23.01 13.53
N SER A 247 18.11 23.50 12.46
CA SER A 247 16.67 23.70 12.39
C SER A 247 16.18 23.51 10.96
N ASN A 248 15.28 22.54 10.75
CA ASN A 248 14.64 22.32 9.46
C ASN A 248 15.61 21.89 8.31
N SER A 249 16.71 21.21 8.64
CA SER A 249 17.62 20.55 7.69
C SER A 249 17.29 19.07 7.49
N MET A 250 17.65 18.51 6.34
CA MET A 250 17.67 17.07 6.09
C MET A 250 19.10 16.60 5.87
N ASP A 251 19.81 16.30 6.98
CA ASP A 251 21.17 15.78 6.93
C ASP A 251 21.16 14.24 6.83
N GLY A 252 22.06 13.69 6.02
CA GLY A 252 22.13 12.25 5.78
C GLY A 252 23.17 11.88 4.72
N LYS A 253 23.19 10.59 4.36
CA LYS A 253 24.07 10.05 3.33
C LYS A 253 23.36 8.99 2.50
N PHE A 254 23.69 8.91 1.22
CA PHE A 254 23.17 7.89 0.33
C PHE A 254 23.75 6.51 0.64
N ASN A 255 22.91 5.50 0.75
CA ASN A 255 23.33 4.10 0.83
C ASN A 255 22.28 3.16 0.20
N TYR A 256 22.08 3.28 -1.11
CA TYR A 256 21.11 2.47 -1.84
C TYR A 256 21.41 0.96 -1.82
N THR A 257 22.69 0.55 -1.70
CA THR A 257 23.06 -0.86 -1.52
C THR A 257 22.44 -1.43 -0.24
N GLU A 258 22.47 -0.66 0.84
CA GLU A 258 21.85 -1.07 2.10
C GLU A 258 20.33 -1.03 2.04
N LEU A 259 19.73 -0.05 1.33
CA LEU A 259 18.28 -0.02 1.12
C LEU A 259 17.79 -1.26 0.36
N GLU A 260 18.49 -1.66 -0.71
CA GLU A 260 18.18 -2.88 -1.48
C GLU A 260 18.20 -4.13 -0.60
N ARG A 261 19.26 -4.29 0.19
CA ARG A 261 19.41 -5.43 1.10
C ARG A 261 18.25 -5.51 2.09
N ARG A 262 17.85 -4.37 2.67
CA ARG A 262 16.74 -4.29 3.64
C ARG A 262 15.38 -4.53 2.98
N LEU A 263 15.14 -4.03 1.77
CA LEU A 263 13.94 -4.35 0.98
C LEU A 263 13.84 -5.86 0.74
N ASN A 264 14.93 -6.52 0.37
CA ASN A 264 14.95 -7.97 0.15
C ASN A 264 14.58 -8.74 1.43
N ILE A 265 15.12 -8.33 2.59
CA ILE A 265 14.79 -8.97 3.89
C ILE A 265 13.30 -8.82 4.22
N ILE A 266 12.75 -7.62 4.04
CA ILE A 266 11.31 -7.36 4.25
C ILE A 266 10.49 -8.24 3.31
N LYS A 267 10.88 -8.34 2.03
CA LYS A 267 10.19 -9.20 1.06
C LYS A 267 10.20 -10.65 1.47
N THR A 268 11.36 -11.18 1.88
CA THR A 268 11.47 -12.56 2.39
C THR A 268 10.59 -12.80 3.62
N ALA A 269 10.53 -11.85 4.55
CA ALA A 269 9.71 -11.99 5.75
C ALA A 269 8.20 -12.02 5.42
N ILE A 270 7.73 -11.14 4.53
CA ILE A 270 6.32 -11.11 4.11
C ILE A 270 5.98 -12.33 3.25
N ASP A 271 6.88 -12.79 2.38
CA ASP A 271 6.69 -13.99 1.56
C ASP A 271 6.63 -15.29 2.38
N ALA A 272 7.10 -15.27 3.63
CA ALA A 272 6.97 -16.39 4.55
C ALA A 272 5.61 -16.44 5.27
N GLU A 273 4.85 -15.35 5.31
CA GLU A 273 3.52 -15.30 5.97
C GLU A 273 2.56 -16.40 5.47
N PRO A 274 2.40 -16.66 4.15
CA PRO A 274 1.47 -17.67 3.65
C PRO A 274 1.71 -19.07 4.22
N GLN A 275 2.99 -19.47 4.35
CA GLN A 275 3.37 -20.77 4.89
C GLN A 275 3.11 -20.84 6.40
N LYS A 276 3.49 -19.80 7.14
CA LYS A 276 3.22 -19.70 8.57
C LYS A 276 1.72 -19.76 8.86
N TRP A 277 0.92 -19.01 8.11
CA TRP A 277 -0.54 -19.02 8.24
C TRP A 277 -1.17 -20.36 7.90
N ALA A 278 -0.62 -21.11 6.95
CA ALA A 278 -1.08 -22.47 6.66
C ALA A 278 -0.89 -23.40 7.87
N GLU A 279 0.28 -23.34 8.52
CA GLU A 279 0.61 -24.13 9.71
C GLU A 279 -0.28 -23.74 10.92
N GLU A 280 -0.40 -22.45 11.20
CA GLU A 280 -1.28 -21.91 12.25
C GLU A 280 -2.77 -22.19 11.96
N GLY A 281 -3.15 -22.19 10.69
CA GLY A 281 -4.50 -22.47 10.22
C GLY A 281 -4.92 -23.92 10.49
N LEU A 282 -4.02 -24.89 10.36
CA LEU A 282 -4.29 -26.28 10.75
C LEU A 282 -4.53 -26.41 12.25
N ALA A 283 -3.73 -25.72 13.07
CA ALA A 283 -3.94 -25.68 14.51
C ALA A 283 -5.29 -25.00 14.87
N SER A 284 -5.65 -23.94 14.15
CA SER A 284 -6.93 -23.23 14.31
C SER A 284 -8.12 -24.11 13.93
N LYS A 285 -8.00 -24.88 12.84
CA LYS A 285 -8.99 -25.88 12.41
C LYS A 285 -9.17 -26.96 13.48
N ALA A 286 -8.08 -27.50 14.02
CA ALA A 286 -8.13 -28.54 15.04
C ALA A 286 -8.82 -28.08 16.35
N ARG A 287 -8.80 -26.78 16.63
CA ARG A 287 -9.50 -26.15 17.76
C ARG A 287 -10.90 -25.63 17.42
N GLU A 288 -11.36 -25.81 16.17
CA GLU A 288 -12.64 -25.29 15.69
C GLU A 288 -12.81 -23.78 15.93
N SER A 289 -11.74 -23.00 15.73
CA SER A 289 -11.79 -21.54 15.93
C SER A 289 -12.84 -20.89 15.03
N THR A 290 -13.40 -19.77 15.46
CA THR A 290 -14.45 -19.05 14.70
C THR A 290 -14.00 -18.72 13.28
N VAL A 291 -12.75 -18.30 13.09
CA VAL A 291 -12.19 -18.01 11.76
C VAL A 291 -12.11 -19.27 10.90
N ALA A 292 -11.65 -20.39 11.46
CA ALA A 292 -11.53 -21.65 10.73
C ALA A 292 -12.90 -22.17 10.27
N VAL A 293 -13.90 -22.15 11.16
CA VAL A 293 -15.29 -22.55 10.86
C VAL A 293 -15.91 -21.63 9.81
N ASN A 294 -15.70 -20.31 9.92
CA ASN A 294 -16.20 -19.34 8.96
C ASN A 294 -15.59 -19.56 7.56
N LEU A 295 -14.26 -19.68 7.46
CA LEU A 295 -13.60 -19.96 6.18
C LEU A 295 -14.06 -21.28 5.56
N GLN A 296 -14.21 -22.33 6.36
CA GLN A 296 -14.76 -23.61 5.89
C GLN A 296 -16.18 -23.45 5.31
N HIS A 297 -17.04 -22.71 6.00
CA HIS A 297 -18.40 -22.44 5.51
C HIS A 297 -18.41 -21.61 4.23
N GLN A 298 -17.60 -20.55 4.15
CA GLN A 298 -17.46 -19.75 2.94
C GLN A 298 -16.93 -20.57 1.76
N PHE A 299 -16.01 -21.51 2.00
CA PHE A 299 -15.51 -22.43 0.98
C PHE A 299 -16.65 -23.26 0.37
N GLU A 300 -17.48 -23.88 1.21
CA GLU A 300 -18.63 -24.68 0.77
C GLU A 300 -19.61 -23.85 -0.07
N GLN A 301 -19.89 -22.62 0.35
CA GLN A 301 -20.75 -21.69 -0.38
C GLN A 301 -20.17 -21.31 -1.74
N VAL A 302 -18.86 -21.03 -1.80
CA VAL A 302 -18.16 -20.65 -3.05
C VAL A 302 -18.13 -21.82 -4.03
N VAL A 303 -17.80 -23.04 -3.56
CA VAL A 303 -17.79 -24.25 -4.39
C VAL A 303 -19.17 -24.50 -5.00
N GLU A 304 -20.23 -24.38 -4.20
CA GLU A 304 -21.59 -24.57 -4.71
C GLU A 304 -22.01 -23.47 -5.69
N ALA A 305 -21.61 -22.22 -5.45
CA ALA A 305 -21.87 -21.11 -6.37
C ALA A 305 -21.20 -21.32 -7.73
N PHE A 306 -19.95 -21.80 -7.76
CA PHE A 306 -19.21 -22.02 -9.01
C PHE A 306 -19.67 -23.25 -9.79
N LYS A 307 -20.21 -24.27 -9.14
CA LYS A 307 -20.88 -25.38 -9.84
C LYS A 307 -22.11 -24.94 -10.64
N ARG A 308 -22.78 -23.87 -10.20
CA ARG A 308 -24.00 -23.33 -10.82
C ARG A 308 -23.73 -22.22 -11.84
N GLY A 309 -22.48 -21.76 -11.96
CA GLY A 309 -22.11 -20.67 -12.85
C GLY A 309 -21.94 -21.10 -14.32
N ASP A 310 -22.00 -20.13 -15.24
CA ASP A 310 -21.85 -20.36 -16.68
C ASP A 310 -20.44 -20.87 -17.07
N MET A 311 -19.42 -20.54 -16.27
CA MET A 311 -18.06 -21.05 -16.38
C MET A 311 -17.63 -21.66 -15.04
N PRO A 312 -17.66 -22.99 -14.89
CA PRO A 312 -17.34 -23.63 -13.62
C PRO A 312 -15.84 -23.52 -13.34
N HIS A 313 -15.47 -22.67 -12.39
CA HIS A 313 -14.13 -22.63 -11.84
C HIS A 313 -13.95 -23.70 -10.77
N ASN A 314 -12.77 -24.31 -10.73
CA ASN A 314 -12.47 -25.32 -9.71
C ASN A 314 -11.84 -24.63 -8.50
N VAL A 315 -12.35 -24.93 -7.31
CA VAL A 315 -11.84 -24.42 -6.03
C VAL A 315 -11.74 -25.59 -5.07
N PHE A 316 -10.59 -25.74 -4.43
CA PHE A 316 -10.34 -26.77 -3.43
C PHE A 316 -9.44 -26.25 -2.30
N LEU A 317 -9.48 -26.95 -1.17
CA LEU A 317 -8.59 -26.69 -0.03
C LEU A 317 -7.32 -27.53 -0.19
N GLU A 318 -6.16 -26.89 -0.08
CA GLU A 318 -4.89 -27.63 -0.05
C GLU A 318 -4.77 -28.36 1.30
N ASN A 319 -4.59 -29.69 1.26
CA ASN A 319 -4.50 -30.54 2.46
C ASN A 319 -5.69 -30.40 3.42
N ASP A 320 -6.89 -30.15 2.90
CA ASP A 320 -8.10 -29.92 3.71
C ASP A 320 -7.94 -28.74 4.70
N ASN A 321 -7.07 -27.77 4.38
CA ASN A 321 -6.83 -26.60 5.22
C ASN A 321 -7.74 -25.42 4.80
N PRO A 322 -8.71 -24.97 5.63
CA PRO A 322 -9.59 -23.85 5.29
C PRO A 322 -8.86 -22.51 5.13
N PHE A 323 -7.58 -22.43 5.50
CA PHE A 323 -6.75 -21.25 5.33
C PHE A 323 -5.92 -21.24 4.03
N VAL A 324 -6.00 -22.31 3.22
CA VAL A 324 -5.24 -22.42 1.96
C VAL A 324 -6.14 -22.88 0.84
N TRP A 325 -6.59 -21.93 0.03
CA TRP A 325 -7.49 -22.18 -1.08
C TRP A 325 -6.71 -22.15 -2.39
N VAL A 326 -6.99 -23.12 -3.25
CA VAL A 326 -6.45 -23.18 -4.60
C VAL A 326 -7.60 -23.08 -5.58
N ILE A 327 -7.52 -22.07 -6.44
CA ILE A 327 -8.51 -21.79 -7.48
C ILE A 327 -7.84 -22.05 -8.83
N THR A 328 -8.50 -22.84 -9.68
CA THR A 328 -8.16 -22.93 -11.10
C THR A 328 -9.11 -22.04 -11.88
N TYR A 329 -8.58 -20.90 -12.34
CA TYR A 329 -9.28 -20.02 -13.26
C TYR A 329 -9.17 -20.57 -14.69
N PHE A 330 -10.31 -20.72 -15.35
CA PHE A 330 -10.39 -21.13 -16.74
C PHE A 330 -10.66 -19.87 -17.56
N GLY A 331 -9.74 -19.53 -18.46
CA GLY A 331 -9.86 -18.35 -19.29
C GLY A 331 -11.10 -18.40 -20.16
N ARG A 332 -11.88 -17.32 -20.15
CA ARG A 332 -13.15 -17.27 -20.87
C ARG A 332 -12.97 -17.35 -22.40
N PRO A 333 -13.89 -18.02 -23.11
CA PRO A 333 -13.94 -17.99 -24.56
C PRO A 333 -13.92 -16.55 -25.10
N MET A 334 -13.26 -16.36 -26.24
CA MET A 334 -13.18 -15.07 -26.94
C MET A 334 -12.43 -13.95 -26.20
N THR A 335 -11.75 -14.25 -25.08
CA THR A 335 -10.85 -13.32 -24.39
C THR A 335 -9.39 -13.60 -24.72
N ASN A 336 -8.46 -12.71 -24.31
CA ASN A 336 -7.02 -13.00 -24.41
C ASN A 336 -6.54 -14.17 -23.54
N LEU A 337 -7.37 -14.62 -22.60
CA LEU A 337 -7.08 -15.75 -21.72
C LEU A 337 -7.71 -17.06 -22.21
N ASP A 338 -8.49 -17.04 -23.28
CA ASP A 338 -9.20 -18.21 -23.84
C ASP A 338 -8.28 -19.43 -23.98
N GLY A 339 -8.72 -20.56 -23.39
CA GLY A 339 -7.99 -21.82 -23.33
C GLY A 339 -6.97 -21.94 -22.19
N GLY A 340 -6.72 -20.88 -21.43
CA GLY A 340 -5.73 -20.87 -20.35
C GLY A 340 -6.25 -21.44 -19.03
N LEU A 341 -5.38 -22.14 -18.31
CA LEU A 341 -5.63 -22.64 -16.95
C LEU A 341 -4.68 -21.97 -15.96
N PHE A 342 -5.19 -21.14 -15.07
CA PHE A 342 -4.34 -20.39 -14.14
C PHE A 342 -4.62 -20.80 -12.70
N ARG A 343 -3.60 -21.36 -12.03
CA ARG A 343 -3.66 -21.70 -10.61
C ARG A 343 -3.40 -20.45 -9.77
N ILE A 344 -4.35 -20.13 -8.92
CA ILE A 344 -4.31 -19.01 -7.99
C ILE A 344 -4.39 -19.59 -6.59
N LYS A 345 -3.38 -19.33 -5.78
CA LYS A 345 -3.33 -19.73 -4.37
C LYS A 345 -3.65 -18.54 -3.49
N MET A 346 -4.60 -18.74 -2.58
CA MET A 346 -5.00 -17.76 -1.57
C MET A 346 -4.69 -18.32 -0.18
N ASN A 347 -3.83 -17.63 0.55
CA ASN A 347 -3.51 -17.94 1.94
C ASN A 347 -4.16 -16.91 2.86
N PHE A 348 -4.94 -17.39 3.82
CA PHE A 348 -5.68 -16.58 4.78
C PHE A 348 -4.95 -16.56 6.12
N SER A 349 -4.89 -15.40 6.77
CA SER A 349 -4.36 -15.27 8.11
C SER A 349 -5.31 -15.91 9.13
N PRO A 350 -4.81 -16.50 10.23
CA PRO A 350 -5.62 -16.79 11.42
C PRO A 350 -6.34 -15.57 11.99
N ARG A 351 -5.86 -14.35 11.67
CA ARG A 351 -6.47 -13.06 12.00
C ARG A 351 -7.26 -12.47 10.83
N PHE A 352 -7.91 -13.29 10.01
CA PHE A 352 -8.80 -12.80 8.96
C PHE A 352 -10.16 -12.43 9.58
N PRO A 353 -10.74 -11.24 9.28
CA PRO A 353 -10.42 -10.34 8.17
C PRO A 353 -9.47 -9.16 8.47
N GLU A 354 -8.94 -9.03 9.69
CA GLU A 354 -8.02 -7.95 10.06
C GLU A 354 -6.76 -7.95 9.18
N GLU A 355 -6.24 -9.14 8.89
CA GLU A 355 -5.22 -9.37 7.88
C GLU A 355 -5.82 -10.00 6.61
N GLN A 356 -5.65 -9.30 5.49
CA GLN A 356 -6.26 -9.69 4.23
C GLN A 356 -5.41 -10.77 3.51
N PRO A 357 -6.03 -11.60 2.64
CA PRO A 357 -5.37 -12.77 2.06
C PRO A 357 -4.13 -12.43 1.23
N ARG A 358 -3.11 -13.29 1.28
CA ARG A 358 -1.99 -13.26 0.33
C ARG A 358 -2.37 -14.10 -0.88
N VAL A 359 -2.41 -13.48 -2.05
CA VAL A 359 -2.86 -14.11 -3.29
C VAL A 359 -1.71 -14.17 -4.29
N LYS A 360 -1.41 -15.37 -4.76
CA LYS A 360 -0.32 -15.64 -5.68
C LYS A 360 -0.79 -16.50 -6.85
N PHE A 361 -0.47 -16.06 -8.05
CA PHE A 361 -0.58 -16.87 -9.26
C PHE A 361 0.60 -17.84 -9.27
N GLU A 362 0.33 -19.13 -9.06
CA GLU A 362 1.36 -20.18 -9.16
C GLU A 362 1.70 -20.44 -10.63
N THR A 363 0.70 -20.37 -11.49
CA THR A 363 0.90 -20.39 -12.94
C THR A 363 1.34 -19.03 -13.43
N LYS A 364 2.47 -18.98 -14.15
CA LYS A 364 3.04 -17.70 -14.60
C LYS A 364 2.13 -17.01 -15.61
N ILE A 365 1.88 -15.73 -15.37
CA ILE A 365 1.06 -14.90 -16.26
C ILE A 365 1.68 -13.51 -16.42
N PHE A 366 1.84 -13.07 -17.67
CA PHE A 366 2.32 -11.73 -17.97
C PHE A 366 1.15 -10.74 -18.02
N HIS A 367 0.88 -10.07 -16.90
CA HIS A 367 -0.27 -9.19 -16.74
C HIS A 367 0.08 -7.90 -15.96
N HIS A 368 -0.56 -6.77 -16.26
CA HIS A 368 -0.26 -5.49 -15.58
C HIS A 368 -0.67 -5.44 -14.11
N HIS A 369 -1.68 -6.20 -13.70
CA HIS A 369 -2.11 -6.34 -12.30
C HIS A 369 -1.47 -7.53 -11.55
N ILE A 370 -0.50 -8.22 -12.15
CA ILE A 370 0.17 -9.36 -11.53
C ILE A 370 1.67 -9.12 -11.57
N ALA A 371 2.29 -9.04 -10.39
CA ALA A 371 3.72 -8.83 -10.26
C ALA A 371 4.51 -9.99 -10.90
N SER A 372 5.80 -9.77 -11.15
CA SER A 372 6.72 -10.75 -11.74
C SER A 372 6.76 -12.09 -10.99
N ASP A 373 6.54 -12.06 -9.68
CA ASP A 373 6.52 -13.22 -8.79
C ASP A 373 5.14 -13.88 -8.63
N GLY A 374 4.11 -13.37 -9.33
CA GLY A 374 2.74 -13.87 -9.26
C GLY A 374 1.85 -13.14 -8.23
N THR A 375 2.36 -12.17 -7.46
CA THR A 375 1.54 -11.41 -6.51
C THR A 375 0.42 -10.67 -7.23
N ALA A 376 -0.83 -10.87 -6.79
CA ALA A 376 -2.00 -10.23 -7.38
C ALA A 376 -2.28 -8.84 -6.79
N CYS A 377 -2.50 -7.85 -7.65
CA CYS A 377 -2.99 -6.52 -7.30
C CYS A 377 -4.50 -6.43 -7.57
N TYR A 378 -5.29 -6.59 -6.51
CA TYR A 378 -6.75 -6.55 -6.59
C TYR A 378 -7.34 -5.79 -5.41
N SER A 379 -8.61 -5.40 -5.52
CA SER A 379 -9.33 -4.71 -4.45
C SER A 379 -10.70 -5.34 -4.29
N PRO A 380 -10.96 -6.11 -3.22
CA PRO A 380 -12.29 -6.64 -2.95
C PRO A 380 -13.26 -5.49 -2.67
N ASN A 381 -14.55 -5.80 -2.60
CA ASN A 381 -15.54 -4.82 -2.20
C ASN A 381 -15.18 -4.26 -0.81
N PRO A 382 -14.98 -2.94 -0.65
CA PRO A 382 -14.58 -2.36 0.64
C PRO A 382 -15.55 -2.63 1.79
N LEU A 383 -16.81 -2.96 1.49
CA LEU A 383 -17.87 -3.29 2.44
C LEU A 383 -18.01 -4.80 2.73
N LYS A 384 -17.21 -5.64 2.07
CA LYS A 384 -17.26 -7.10 2.19
C LYS A 384 -15.85 -7.69 2.17
N ARG A 385 -14.95 -7.15 2.98
CA ARG A 385 -13.53 -7.57 3.05
C ARG A 385 -13.34 -8.90 3.79
N GLU A 386 -14.40 -9.35 4.44
CA GLU A 386 -14.53 -10.64 5.12
C GLU A 386 -15.14 -11.73 4.21
N ASP A 387 -15.70 -11.35 3.07
CA ASP A 387 -16.33 -12.25 2.10
C ASP A 387 -15.30 -12.74 1.08
N VAL A 388 -14.85 -13.98 1.22
CA VAL A 388 -13.86 -14.61 0.32
C VAL A 388 -14.32 -14.61 -1.12
N ARG A 389 -15.63 -14.75 -1.38
CA ARG A 389 -16.17 -14.68 -2.74
C ARG A 389 -15.91 -13.31 -3.37
N SER A 390 -16.04 -12.23 -2.60
CA SER A 390 -15.74 -10.88 -3.08
C SER A 390 -14.27 -10.71 -3.50
N HIS A 391 -13.33 -11.42 -2.85
CA HIS A 391 -11.93 -11.43 -3.26
C HIS A 391 -11.74 -12.16 -4.61
N ILE A 392 -12.34 -13.33 -4.76
CA ILE A 392 -12.24 -14.12 -6.00
C ILE A 392 -12.86 -13.37 -7.17
N GLU A 393 -14.05 -12.79 -6.98
CA GLU A 393 -14.73 -11.98 -8.01
C GLU A 393 -13.90 -10.75 -8.39
N ALA A 394 -13.23 -10.08 -7.45
CA ALA A 394 -12.34 -8.97 -7.75
C ALA A 394 -11.09 -9.40 -8.56
N ILE A 395 -10.58 -10.61 -8.33
CA ILE A 395 -9.47 -11.17 -9.11
C ILE A 395 -9.92 -11.49 -10.53
N PHE A 396 -11.05 -12.17 -10.69
CA PHE A 396 -11.60 -12.51 -12.00
C PHE A 396 -11.97 -11.26 -12.79
N SER A 397 -12.56 -10.26 -12.13
CA SER A 397 -12.94 -9.01 -12.77
C SER A 397 -11.76 -8.30 -13.44
N PHE A 398 -10.55 -8.35 -12.88
CA PHE A 398 -9.41 -7.70 -13.53
C PHE A 398 -8.78 -8.56 -14.63
N LEU A 399 -8.91 -9.89 -14.57
CA LEU A 399 -8.45 -10.81 -15.61
C LEU A 399 -9.35 -10.72 -16.86
N GLU A 400 -10.62 -10.39 -16.65
CA GLU A 400 -11.68 -10.32 -17.66
C GLU A 400 -11.89 -8.89 -18.19
N ASP A 401 -11.12 -7.92 -17.71
CA ASP A 401 -11.15 -6.55 -18.20
C ASP A 401 -10.32 -6.43 -19.50
N ASP A 402 -11.01 -6.36 -20.64
CA ASP A 402 -10.36 -6.23 -21.95
C ASP A 402 -9.80 -4.82 -22.20
N GLU A 403 -10.37 -3.79 -21.57
CA GLU A 403 -10.03 -2.38 -21.76
C GLU A 403 -9.84 -1.61 -20.44
N PRO A 404 -8.91 -2.05 -19.57
CA PRO A 404 -8.69 -1.41 -18.29
C PRO A 404 -8.25 0.04 -18.46
N ALA A 405 -8.87 0.92 -17.66
CA ALA A 405 -8.42 2.30 -17.52
C ALA A 405 -7.01 2.34 -16.91
N TYR A 406 -6.18 3.26 -17.39
CA TYR A 406 -4.87 3.49 -16.78
C TYR A 406 -5.03 4.01 -15.35
N ASP A 407 -4.47 3.29 -14.39
CA ASP A 407 -4.39 3.70 -13.00
C ASP A 407 -2.93 3.62 -12.52
N PRO A 408 -2.25 4.77 -12.30
CA PRO A 408 -0.85 4.78 -11.87
C PRO A 408 -0.66 4.13 -10.49
N ARG A 409 -1.72 3.98 -9.69
CA ARG A 409 -1.70 3.35 -8.37
C ARG A 409 -1.70 1.82 -8.45
N LYS A 410 -1.99 1.23 -9.62
CA LYS A 410 -2.04 -0.23 -9.84
C LYS A 410 -0.86 -0.76 -10.65
N ILE A 411 0.18 0.04 -10.84
CA ILE A 411 1.40 -0.36 -11.55
C ILE A 411 2.21 -1.30 -10.65
N VAL A 412 1.92 -2.59 -10.73
CA VAL A 412 2.65 -3.65 -10.01
C VAL A 412 3.60 -4.45 -10.89
N ASN A 413 3.38 -4.39 -12.20
CA ASN A 413 4.30 -4.92 -13.21
C ASN A 413 4.67 -3.78 -14.18
N PRO A 414 5.73 -3.01 -13.88
CA PRO A 414 6.10 -1.83 -14.67
C PRO A 414 6.35 -2.13 -16.14
N GLU A 415 6.90 -3.32 -16.46
CA GLU A 415 7.13 -3.74 -17.84
C GLU A 415 5.79 -3.95 -18.58
N ALA A 416 4.87 -4.70 -17.98
CA ALA A 416 3.55 -4.95 -18.54
C ALA A 416 2.74 -3.65 -18.70
N SER A 417 2.72 -2.79 -17.67
CA SER A 417 2.02 -1.50 -17.72
C SER A 417 2.58 -0.58 -18.80
N LYS A 418 3.91 -0.46 -18.91
CA LYS A 418 4.54 0.33 -19.97
C LYS A 418 4.21 -0.20 -21.35
N MET A 419 4.17 -1.52 -21.52
CA MET A 419 3.86 -2.14 -22.81
C MET A 419 2.38 -1.95 -23.21
N TYR A 420 1.45 -1.95 -22.24
CA TYR A 420 0.03 -1.77 -22.51
C TYR A 420 -0.34 -0.31 -22.80
N TRP A 421 0.13 0.65 -21.98
CA TRP A 421 -0.26 2.06 -22.09
C TRP A 421 0.82 3.01 -22.64
N GLY A 422 2.11 2.67 -22.52
CA GLY A 422 3.21 3.61 -22.76
C GLY A 422 3.76 3.67 -24.19
N GLY A 423 3.48 2.68 -25.04
CA GLY A 423 4.24 2.43 -26.29
C GLY A 423 3.45 2.48 -27.60
N GLY A 424 2.21 2.97 -27.57
CA GLY A 424 1.32 2.98 -28.73
C GLY A 424 0.83 1.58 -29.16
N ALA A 425 0.21 1.50 -30.35
CA ALA A 425 -0.49 0.30 -30.80
C ALA A 425 0.40 -0.94 -30.95
N ASP A 426 1.67 -0.77 -31.32
CA ASP A 426 2.58 -1.90 -31.53
C ASP A 426 3.08 -2.52 -30.23
N ASP A 427 3.26 -1.73 -29.17
CA ASP A 427 3.59 -2.27 -27.86
C ASP A 427 2.38 -2.96 -27.23
N LYS A 428 1.16 -2.43 -27.39
CA LYS A 428 -0.06 -3.14 -26.97
C LYS A 428 -0.20 -4.50 -27.68
N LYS A 429 0.15 -4.61 -28.96
CA LYS A 429 0.23 -5.91 -29.67
C LYS A 429 1.29 -6.84 -29.07
N LYS A 430 2.47 -6.33 -28.68
CA LYS A 430 3.51 -7.13 -28.02
C LYS A 430 3.04 -7.62 -26.64
N TYR A 431 2.31 -6.79 -25.89
CA TYR A 431 1.70 -7.19 -24.62
C TYR A 431 0.75 -8.35 -24.83
N ASN A 432 -0.22 -8.22 -25.75
CA ASN A 432 -1.19 -9.28 -26.03
C ASN A 432 -0.51 -10.58 -26.50
N ARG A 433 0.57 -10.49 -27.29
CA ARG A 433 1.37 -11.66 -27.68
C ARG A 433 2.05 -12.34 -26.49
N ARG A 434 2.54 -11.59 -25.50
CA ARG A 434 3.14 -12.16 -24.29
C ARG A 434 2.09 -12.77 -23.37
N LEU A 435 0.96 -12.09 -23.18
CA LEU A 435 -0.18 -12.62 -22.43
C LEU A 435 -0.67 -13.95 -23.04
N ARG A 436 -0.80 -14.02 -24.37
CA ARG A 436 -1.15 -15.27 -25.08
C ARG A 436 -0.10 -16.38 -24.95
N ARG A 437 1.18 -16.05 -24.80
CA ARG A 437 2.20 -17.08 -24.49
C ARG A 437 2.03 -17.64 -23.09
N SER A 438 1.63 -16.81 -22.12
CA SER A 438 1.29 -17.30 -20.78
C SER A 438 0.15 -18.31 -20.80
N VAL A 439 -0.85 -18.12 -21.68
CA VAL A 439 -1.93 -19.09 -21.88
C VAL A 439 -1.41 -20.44 -22.40
N GLN A 440 -0.48 -20.44 -23.35
CA GLN A 440 0.10 -21.70 -23.87
C GLN A 440 0.92 -22.43 -22.80
N GLN A 441 1.74 -21.69 -22.06
CA GLN A 441 2.56 -22.23 -20.97
C GLN A 441 1.72 -22.75 -19.81
N SER A 442 0.58 -22.12 -19.55
CA SER A 442 -0.29 -22.51 -18.45
C SER A 442 -0.89 -23.90 -18.62
N MET A 443 -1.00 -24.40 -19.85
CA MET A 443 -1.40 -25.79 -20.12
C MET A 443 -0.29 -26.80 -19.82
N GLU A 444 0.98 -26.42 -19.90
CA GLU A 444 2.12 -27.30 -19.61
C GLU A 444 2.32 -27.49 -18.10
N ASP A 445 1.98 -26.47 -17.31
CA ASP A 445 2.09 -26.49 -15.83
C ASP A 445 1.01 -27.35 -15.15
N PHE A 446 -0.01 -27.79 -15.90
CA PHE A 446 -1.06 -28.71 -15.44
C PHE A 446 -1.03 -30.00 -16.28
N PRO A 447 -0.14 -30.97 -15.97
CA PRO A 447 -0.22 -32.29 -16.62
C PRO A 447 -1.55 -32.97 -16.26
N GLU A 448 -2.14 -33.66 -17.25
CA GLU A 448 -3.44 -34.36 -17.20
C GLU A 448 -3.66 -35.25 -15.95
#